data_AF-A0A920LC32-F1
#
_entry.id   AF-A0A920LC32-F1
#
_cell.length_a   1.000
_cell.length_b   1.000
_cell.length_c   1.000
_cell.angle_alpha   90.00
_cell.angle_beta   90.00
_cell.angle_gamma   90.00
#
_symmetry.space_group_name_H-M   'P 1'
#
loop_
_entity.id
_entity.type
_entity.pdbx_description
1 polymer ?
#
loop_
_entity_poly.entity_id
_entity_poly.type
_entity_poly.pdbx_seq_one_letter_code
_entity_poly.pdbx_strand_id
1 'polypeptide(L)'
;MVNQTAYNSLRQHAPRLALALLFQPEKQKATLSTLLLLGLEFDRIAAQVSEPMLAMIRLQWWQDQLDTDNASAGPLAAHLKNQLLSGELTAEDISSLLVCWRQSIELGTSDSADNWAQLIHLMSVKAGLKRTDFAEEIGRSVALSRAGQPVNVPSSNEIYAQAGKGSEFLICLAYLARQAAERDVTRTPFLIFGLLYQVILRPTSR
;
A
#
# COMPACT_ATOMS: atom_id res chain seq x y z
N MET A 1 -15.20 7.86 22.68
CA MET A 1 -14.99 7.07 21.45
C MET A 1 -13.50 7.12 21.15
N VAL A 2 -12.81 5.98 21.10
CA VAL A 2 -11.37 5.95 20.77
C VAL A 2 -11.25 6.45 19.33
N ASN A 3 -10.54 7.57 19.10
CA ASN A 3 -10.21 8.03 17.75
C ASN A 3 -9.43 6.89 17.06
N GLN A 4 -10.12 6.14 16.20
CA GLN A 4 -9.50 5.08 15.43
C GLN A 4 -8.57 5.76 14.43
N THR A 5 -7.27 5.48 14.49
CA THR A 5 -6.30 6.01 13.52
C THR A 5 -6.29 5.15 12.26
N ALA A 6 -5.85 5.70 11.12
CA ALA A 6 -5.69 4.92 9.89
C ALA A 6 -4.81 3.68 10.10
N TYR A 7 -3.76 3.79 10.90
CA TYR A 7 -2.89 2.67 11.25
C TYR A 7 -3.62 1.58 12.04
N ASN A 8 -4.47 1.94 13.00
CA ASN A 8 -5.26 0.97 13.76
C ASN A 8 -6.31 0.28 12.87
N SER A 9 -6.95 1.02 11.95
CA SER A 9 -7.83 0.44 10.93
C SER A 9 -7.06 -0.54 10.04
N LEU A 10 -5.88 -0.16 9.54
CA LEU A 10 -5.04 -1.06 8.74
C LEU A 10 -4.63 -2.32 9.53
N ARG A 11 -4.28 -2.19 10.81
CA ARG A 11 -3.92 -3.33 11.65
C ARG A 11 -5.08 -4.32 11.81
N GLN A 12 -6.32 -3.84 11.83
CA GLN A 12 -7.51 -4.68 11.94
C GLN A 12 -7.85 -5.38 10.61
N HIS A 13 -7.77 -4.66 9.48
CA HIS A 13 -8.20 -5.18 8.17
C HIS A 13 -7.08 -5.89 7.39
N ALA A 14 -5.83 -5.47 7.55
CA ALA A 14 -4.67 -5.99 6.84
C ALA A 14 -3.41 -5.98 7.74
N PRO A 15 -3.35 -6.84 8.77
CA PRO A 15 -2.30 -6.83 9.79
C PRO A 15 -0.88 -6.98 9.21
N ARG A 16 -0.71 -7.76 8.13
CA ARG A 16 0.60 -7.91 7.47
C ARG A 16 1.10 -6.60 6.86
N LEU A 17 0.22 -5.86 6.19
CA LEU A 17 0.58 -4.55 5.63
C LEU A 17 0.84 -3.53 6.74
N ALA A 18 0.11 -3.60 7.86
CA ALA A 18 0.39 -2.75 9.02
C ALA A 18 1.78 -3.02 9.64
N LEU A 19 2.28 -4.25 9.59
CA LEU A 19 3.64 -4.56 10.05
C LEU A 19 4.72 -3.91 9.16
N ALA A 20 4.44 -3.71 7.87
CA ALA A 20 5.38 -3.03 6.99
C ALA A 20 5.65 -1.58 7.40
N LEU A 21 4.70 -0.95 8.07
CA LEU A 21 4.82 0.43 8.52
C LEU A 21 5.42 0.57 9.94
N LEU A 22 5.83 -0.53 10.58
CA LEU A 22 6.23 -0.53 12.01
C LEU A 22 7.34 0.49 12.32
N PHE A 23 8.30 0.63 11.41
CA PHE A 23 9.49 1.49 11.56
C PHE A 23 9.30 2.92 11.08
N GLN A 24 8.13 3.25 10.53
CA GLN A 24 7.85 4.58 10.03
C GLN A 24 7.49 5.54 11.19
N PRO A 25 7.84 6.84 11.08
CA PRO A 25 7.34 7.89 11.95
C PRO A 25 5.82 7.92 12.00
N GLU A 26 5.24 8.39 13.11
CA GLU A 26 3.79 8.40 13.33
C GLU A 26 3.00 9.15 12.24
N LYS A 27 3.54 10.30 11.81
CA LYS A 27 2.95 11.10 10.72
C LYS A 27 2.88 10.30 9.41
N GLN A 28 3.98 9.65 9.03
CA GLN A 28 4.04 8.80 7.83
C GLN A 28 3.14 7.57 7.98
N LYS A 29 3.08 6.95 9.17
CA LYS A 29 2.15 5.83 9.42
C LYS A 29 0.71 6.19 9.08
N ALA A 30 0.24 7.38 9.44
CA ALA A 30 -1.12 7.80 9.13
C ALA A 30 -1.36 7.91 7.60
N THR A 31 -0.48 8.61 6.88
CA THR A 31 -0.56 8.80 5.43
C THR A 31 -0.46 7.47 4.69
N LEU A 32 0.59 6.69 4.97
CA LEU A 32 0.86 5.41 4.33
C LEU A 32 -0.24 4.37 4.63
N SER A 33 -0.81 4.37 5.83
CA SER A 33 -1.93 3.48 6.14
C SER A 33 -3.20 3.85 5.38
N THR A 34 -3.44 5.15 5.19
CA THR A 34 -4.59 5.65 4.42
C THR A 34 -4.48 5.21 2.96
N LEU A 35 -3.29 5.36 2.35
CA LEU A 35 -3.01 4.90 0.99
C LEU A 35 -3.19 3.38 0.86
N LEU A 36 -2.64 2.58 1.78
CA LEU A 36 -2.81 1.12 1.75
C LEU A 36 -4.27 0.69 1.90
N LEU A 37 -5.04 1.33 2.79
CA LEU A 37 -6.47 1.05 2.94
C LEU A 37 -7.27 1.40 1.69
N LEU A 38 -6.94 2.52 1.02
CA LEU A 38 -7.54 2.89 -0.27
C LEU A 38 -7.21 1.86 -1.35
N GLY A 39 -5.95 1.45 -1.48
CA GLY A 39 -5.55 0.41 -2.44
C GLY A 39 -6.31 -0.90 -2.23
N LEU A 40 -6.48 -1.33 -0.98
CA LEU A 40 -7.28 -2.51 -0.64
C LEU A 40 -8.76 -2.35 -1.00
N GLU A 41 -9.34 -1.18 -0.75
CA GLU A 41 -10.73 -0.89 -1.10
C GLU A 41 -10.92 -0.84 -2.62
N PHE A 42 -9.98 -0.25 -3.36
CA PHE A 42 -10.03 -0.20 -4.82
C PHE A 42 -9.86 -1.59 -5.45
N ASP A 43 -8.96 -2.42 -4.92
CA ASP A 43 -8.86 -3.84 -5.30
C ASP A 43 -10.17 -4.57 -5.05
N ARG A 44 -10.81 -4.34 -3.90
CA ARG A 44 -12.09 -4.97 -3.56
C ARG A 44 -13.21 -4.54 -4.52
N ILE A 45 -13.18 -3.29 -4.97
CA ILE A 45 -14.11 -2.76 -5.98
C ILE A 45 -13.83 -3.41 -7.34
N ALA A 46 -12.57 -3.44 -7.79
CA ALA A 46 -12.16 -4.01 -9.06
C ALA A 46 -12.38 -5.54 -9.13
N ALA A 47 -12.32 -6.24 -8.00
CA ALA A 47 -12.61 -7.67 -7.92
C ALA A 47 -14.09 -8.02 -8.18
N GLN A 48 -15.00 -7.04 -8.27
CA GLN A 48 -16.40 -7.24 -8.67
C GLN A 48 -16.52 -7.42 -10.20
N VAL A 49 -15.76 -8.36 -10.76
CA VAL A 49 -15.53 -8.55 -12.21
C VAL A 49 -16.83 -8.85 -12.98
N SER A 50 -17.84 -9.44 -12.34
CA SER A 50 -19.14 -9.71 -12.97
C SER A 50 -19.97 -8.45 -13.24
N GLU A 51 -19.64 -7.32 -12.60
CA GLU A 51 -20.38 -6.07 -12.70
C GLU A 51 -19.41 -4.88 -12.90
N PRO A 52 -18.65 -4.82 -14.00
CA PRO A 52 -17.60 -3.80 -14.22
C PRO A 52 -18.18 -2.38 -14.19
N MET A 53 -19.42 -2.20 -14.67
CA MET A 53 -20.12 -0.91 -14.60
C MET A 53 -20.37 -0.48 -13.15
N LEU A 54 -20.75 -1.40 -12.26
CA LEU A 54 -20.95 -1.08 -10.84
C LEU A 54 -19.64 -0.72 -10.16
N ALA A 55 -18.56 -1.44 -10.49
CA ALA A 55 -17.22 -1.12 -10.01
C ALA A 55 -16.78 0.30 -10.43
N MET A 56 -17.02 0.66 -11.69
CA MET A 56 -16.73 2.00 -12.22
C MET A 56 -17.53 3.10 -11.52
N ILE A 57 -18.84 2.90 -11.28
CA ILE A 57 -19.67 3.84 -10.53
C ILE A 57 -19.12 4.04 -9.11
N ARG A 58 -18.64 2.95 -8.48
CA ARG A 58 -18.10 3.02 -7.12
C ARG A 58 -16.75 3.71 -7.05
N LEU A 59 -15.88 3.56 -8.06
CA LEU A 59 -14.66 4.36 -8.18
C LEU A 59 -14.97 5.83 -8.51
N GLN A 60 -15.99 6.11 -9.32
CA GLN A 60 -16.46 7.46 -9.56
C GLN A 60 -16.94 8.14 -8.27
N TRP A 61 -17.69 7.41 -7.43
CA TRP A 61 -18.09 7.93 -6.13
C TRP A 61 -16.89 8.35 -5.27
N TRP A 62 -15.79 7.58 -5.28
CA TRP A 62 -14.54 7.96 -4.60
C TRP A 62 -13.88 9.20 -5.18
N GLN A 63 -13.98 9.42 -6.50
CA GLN A 63 -13.54 10.67 -7.14
C GLN A 63 -14.36 11.85 -6.62
N ASP A 64 -15.68 11.72 -6.58
CA ASP A 64 -16.58 12.78 -6.13
C ASP A 64 -16.35 13.10 -4.64
N GLN A 65 -15.93 12.11 -3.85
CA GLN A 65 -15.52 12.33 -2.46
C GLN A 65 -14.29 13.24 -2.33
N LEU A 66 -13.45 13.39 -3.35
CA LEU A 66 -12.29 14.29 -3.27
C LEU A 66 -12.73 15.75 -3.17
N ASP A 67 -13.80 16.12 -3.88
CA ASP A 67 -14.32 17.49 -3.96
C ASP A 67 -15.36 17.82 -2.87
N THR A 68 -15.91 16.80 -2.20
CA THR A 68 -16.98 16.99 -1.20
C THR A 68 -16.41 17.19 0.21
N ASP A 69 -16.85 18.21 0.97
CA ASP A 69 -16.43 18.42 2.38
C ASP A 69 -17.02 17.42 3.39
N ASN A 70 -17.78 16.44 2.93
CA ASN A 70 -18.58 15.59 3.80
C ASN A 70 -17.81 14.33 4.27
N ALA A 71 -17.32 14.35 5.50
CA ALA A 71 -16.60 13.22 6.10
C ALA A 71 -17.50 12.06 6.58
N SER A 72 -18.82 12.12 6.36
CA SER A 72 -19.78 11.16 6.95
C SER A 72 -19.87 9.80 6.22
N ALA A 73 -19.11 9.59 5.15
CA ALA A 73 -19.18 8.37 4.35
C ALA A 73 -18.43 7.15 4.94
N GLY A 74 -17.86 7.28 6.15
CA GLY A 74 -17.27 6.19 6.92
C GLY A 74 -15.80 6.42 7.31
N PRO A 75 -15.18 5.45 8.03
CA PRO A 75 -13.85 5.66 8.63
C PRO A 75 -12.74 5.92 7.59
N LEU A 76 -12.74 5.22 6.46
CA LEU A 76 -11.73 5.41 5.42
C LEU A 76 -11.86 6.78 4.73
N ALA A 77 -13.09 7.22 4.46
CA ALA A 77 -13.34 8.55 3.91
C ALA A 77 -12.89 9.65 4.89
N ALA A 78 -13.12 9.46 6.19
CA ALA A 78 -12.63 10.37 7.23
C ALA A 78 -11.08 10.42 7.28
N HIS A 79 -10.40 9.28 7.17
CA HIS A 79 -8.93 9.23 7.09
C HIS A 79 -8.41 9.99 5.88
N LEU A 80 -8.99 9.74 4.71
CA LEU A 80 -8.64 10.44 3.47
C LEU A 80 -8.85 11.95 3.61
N LYS A 81 -9.98 12.39 4.15
CA LYS A 81 -10.25 13.81 4.36
C LYS A 81 -9.25 14.47 5.32
N ASN A 82 -8.90 13.80 6.41
CA ASN A 82 -7.87 14.30 7.31
C ASN A 82 -6.51 14.48 6.60
N GLN A 83 -6.15 13.55 5.70
CA GLN A 83 -4.92 13.68 4.92
C GLN A 83 -4.98 14.84 3.91
N LEU A 84 -6.11 15.02 3.21
CA LEU A 84 -6.33 16.13 2.29
C LEU A 84 -6.26 17.49 3.00
N LEU A 85 -6.95 17.61 4.15
CA LEU A 85 -6.97 18.85 4.95
C LEU A 85 -5.60 19.18 5.54
N SER A 86 -4.81 18.17 5.91
CA SER A 86 -3.44 18.36 6.39
C SER A 86 -2.43 18.72 5.30
N GLY A 87 -2.80 18.58 4.02
CA GLY A 87 -1.92 18.80 2.87
C GLY A 87 -0.91 17.68 2.61
N GLU A 88 -0.94 16.59 3.38
CA GLU A 88 -0.05 15.44 3.16
C GLU A 88 -0.38 14.70 1.86
N LEU A 89 -1.67 14.61 1.52
CA LEU A 89 -2.17 14.09 0.25
C LEU A 89 -2.91 15.20 -0.51
N THR A 90 -2.81 15.19 -1.82
CA THR A 90 -3.58 16.06 -2.72
C THR A 90 -4.69 15.27 -3.40
N ALA A 91 -5.70 15.97 -3.94
CA ALA A 91 -6.73 15.33 -4.75
C ALA A 91 -6.14 14.69 -6.02
N GLU A 92 -5.07 15.28 -6.58
CA GLU A 92 -4.34 14.76 -7.75
C GLU A 92 -3.68 13.41 -7.43
N ASP A 93 -3.05 13.27 -6.26
CA ASP A 93 -2.46 12.01 -5.82
C ASP A 93 -3.48 10.87 -5.87
N ILE A 94 -4.68 11.09 -5.32
CA ILE A 94 -5.72 10.05 -5.26
C ILE A 94 -6.39 9.83 -6.63
N SER A 95 -6.59 10.91 -7.39
CA SER A 95 -7.13 10.83 -8.75
C SER A 95 -6.24 9.98 -9.64
N SER A 96 -4.92 10.11 -9.52
CA SER A 96 -3.95 9.31 -10.29
C SER A 96 -4.11 7.81 -9.99
N LEU A 97 -4.29 7.42 -8.72
CA LEU A 97 -4.56 6.03 -8.35
C LEU A 97 -5.90 5.54 -8.90
N LEU A 98 -6.96 6.35 -8.79
CA LEU A 98 -8.27 5.99 -9.33
C LEU A 98 -8.23 5.74 -10.84
N VAL A 99 -7.43 6.52 -11.59
CA VAL A 99 -7.23 6.30 -13.03
C VAL A 99 -6.62 4.92 -13.30
N CYS A 100 -5.59 4.51 -12.54
CA CYS A 100 -4.98 3.19 -12.71
C CYS A 100 -5.99 2.04 -12.49
N TRP A 101 -6.77 2.09 -11.40
CA TRP A 101 -7.77 1.05 -11.13
C TRP A 101 -8.90 1.05 -12.17
N ARG A 102 -9.37 2.21 -12.64
CA ARG A 102 -10.36 2.29 -13.73
C ARG A 102 -9.85 1.64 -15.01
N GLN A 103 -8.62 1.96 -15.40
CA GLN A 103 -7.99 1.38 -16.58
C GLN A 103 -7.90 -0.15 -16.47
N SER A 104 -7.55 -0.68 -15.29
CA SER A 104 -7.52 -2.13 -15.07
C SER A 104 -8.89 -2.80 -15.22
N ILE A 105 -9.97 -2.14 -14.78
CA ILE A 105 -11.35 -2.63 -14.94
C ILE A 105 -11.77 -2.60 -16.41
N GLU A 106 -11.49 -1.50 -17.12
CA GLU A 106 -11.82 -1.34 -18.54
C GLU A 106 -11.11 -2.38 -19.43
N LEU A 107 -9.86 -2.70 -19.11
CA LEU A 107 -9.09 -3.75 -19.78
C LEU A 107 -9.53 -5.17 -19.37
N GLY A 108 -10.41 -5.30 -18.38
CA GLY A 108 -10.84 -6.59 -17.83
C GLY A 108 -9.70 -7.38 -17.17
N THR A 109 -8.61 -6.70 -16.79
CA THR A 109 -7.45 -7.35 -16.19
C THR A 109 -7.70 -7.55 -14.72
N SER A 110 -7.65 -8.80 -14.25
CA SER A 110 -7.63 -9.09 -12.81
C SER A 110 -6.25 -8.86 -12.18
N ASP A 111 -5.24 -8.48 -12.99
CA ASP A 111 -3.91 -8.16 -12.50
C ASP A 111 -3.90 -6.76 -11.88
N SER A 112 -3.50 -6.71 -10.61
CA SER A 112 -3.37 -5.47 -9.83
C SER A 112 -1.90 -5.04 -9.71
N ALA A 113 -0.96 -5.71 -10.39
CA ALA A 113 0.46 -5.42 -10.28
C ALA A 113 0.80 -3.94 -10.55
N ASP A 114 0.35 -3.38 -11.68
CA ASP A 114 0.62 -1.98 -12.01
C ASP A 114 -0.12 -1.00 -11.10
N ASN A 115 -1.31 -1.37 -10.63
CA ASN A 115 -2.06 -0.59 -9.65
C ASN A 115 -1.27 -0.47 -8.32
N TRP A 116 -0.75 -1.59 -7.80
CA TRP A 116 0.09 -1.59 -6.62
C TRP A 116 1.45 -0.95 -6.86
N ALA A 117 2.01 -1.04 -8.07
CA ALA A 117 3.23 -0.32 -8.43
C ALA A 117 3.07 1.19 -8.23
N GLN A 118 1.98 1.75 -8.75
CA GLN A 118 1.68 3.19 -8.60
C GLN A 118 1.36 3.58 -7.17
N LEU A 119 0.65 2.73 -6.42
CA LEU A 119 0.40 2.96 -5.00
C LEU A 119 1.69 3.05 -4.18
N ILE A 120 2.60 2.09 -4.35
CA ILE A 120 3.87 2.06 -3.60
C ILE A 120 4.82 3.16 -4.08
N HIS A 121 4.76 3.53 -5.36
CA HIS A 121 5.46 4.71 -5.87
C HIS A 121 5.00 5.98 -5.14
N LEU A 122 3.69 6.24 -5.09
CA LEU A 122 3.14 7.40 -4.39
C LEU A 122 3.51 7.40 -2.90
N MET A 123 3.43 6.23 -2.24
CA MET A 123 3.88 6.07 -0.85
C MET A 123 5.35 6.48 -0.67
N SER A 124 6.22 6.13 -1.61
CA SER A 124 7.65 6.49 -1.59
C SER A 124 7.87 7.99 -1.75
N VAL A 125 7.09 8.64 -2.63
CA VAL A 125 7.09 10.10 -2.79
C VAL A 125 6.66 10.78 -1.49
N LYS A 126 5.58 10.31 -0.85
CA LYS A 126 5.07 10.89 0.41
C LYS A 126 5.96 10.60 1.62
N ALA A 127 6.73 9.53 1.59
CA ALA A 127 7.77 9.27 2.57
C ALA A 127 9.04 10.13 2.36
N GLY A 128 9.12 10.90 1.27
CA GLY A 128 10.26 11.75 0.94
C GLY A 128 11.48 10.97 0.45
N LEU A 129 11.26 9.78 -0.13
CA LEU A 129 12.34 8.95 -0.66
C LEU A 129 12.87 9.50 -1.98
N LYS A 130 14.12 9.15 -2.28
CA LYS A 130 14.68 9.38 -3.62
C LYS A 130 13.90 8.57 -4.64
N ARG A 131 13.68 9.14 -5.83
CA ARG A 131 13.05 8.43 -6.94
C ARG A 131 13.90 7.22 -7.32
N THR A 132 13.30 6.05 -7.27
CA THR A 132 13.92 4.76 -7.59
C THR A 132 12.88 3.87 -8.26
N ASP A 133 13.33 2.92 -9.08
CA ASP A 133 12.43 1.96 -9.74
C ASP A 133 11.96 0.86 -8.77
N PHE A 134 12.65 0.68 -7.65
CA PHE A 134 12.32 -0.33 -6.64
C PHE A 134 10.95 -0.16 -6.01
N ALA A 135 10.45 1.06 -5.87
CA ALA A 135 9.11 1.27 -5.31
C ALA A 135 8.04 0.57 -6.17
N GLU A 136 8.14 0.72 -7.49
CA GLU A 136 7.22 0.09 -8.43
C GLU A 136 7.43 -1.43 -8.50
N GLU A 137 8.68 -1.89 -8.55
CA GLU A 137 9.01 -3.33 -8.57
C GLU A 137 8.48 -4.05 -7.32
N ILE A 138 8.65 -3.44 -6.14
CA ILE A 138 8.12 -3.96 -4.88
C ILE A 138 6.60 -3.92 -4.90
N GLY A 139 5.98 -2.86 -5.42
CA GLY A 139 4.53 -2.78 -5.58
C GLY A 139 3.96 -3.90 -6.43
N ARG A 140 4.53 -4.16 -7.62
CA ARG A 140 4.15 -5.29 -8.47
C ARG A 140 4.30 -6.62 -7.72
N SER A 141 5.42 -6.79 -7.03
CA SER A 141 5.68 -7.99 -6.23
C SER A 141 4.70 -8.18 -5.07
N VAL A 142 4.24 -7.12 -4.42
CA VAL A 142 3.20 -7.21 -3.39
C VAL A 142 1.90 -7.75 -3.98
N ALA A 143 1.47 -7.26 -5.14
CA ALA A 143 0.27 -7.76 -5.82
C ALA A 143 0.40 -9.24 -6.24
N LEU A 144 1.52 -9.59 -6.89
CA LEU A 144 1.80 -10.96 -7.36
C LEU A 144 1.85 -11.95 -6.19
N SER A 145 2.51 -11.57 -5.11
CA SER A 145 2.60 -12.37 -3.87
C SER A 145 1.22 -12.61 -3.24
N ARG A 146 0.34 -11.59 -3.25
CA ARG A 146 -1.06 -11.74 -2.79
C ARG A 146 -1.88 -12.68 -3.68
N ALA A 147 -1.55 -12.77 -4.98
CA ALA A 147 -2.12 -13.76 -5.90
C ALA A 147 -1.48 -15.15 -5.77
N GLY A 148 -0.54 -15.35 -4.83
CA GLY A 148 0.15 -16.62 -4.61
C GLY A 148 1.23 -16.95 -5.64
N GLN A 149 1.66 -15.96 -6.42
CA GLN A 149 2.72 -16.12 -7.42
C GLN A 149 4.10 -15.90 -6.77
N PRO A 150 5.15 -16.61 -7.24
CA PRO A 150 6.51 -16.35 -6.81
C PRO A 150 6.95 -14.95 -7.25
N VAL A 151 7.73 -14.29 -6.41
CA VAL A 151 8.19 -12.92 -6.66
C VAL A 151 9.69 -12.81 -6.52
N ASN A 152 10.29 -11.99 -7.38
CA ASN A 152 11.65 -11.53 -7.20
C ASN A 152 11.61 -10.11 -6.65
N VAL A 153 12.28 -9.89 -5.52
CA VAL A 153 12.29 -8.59 -4.85
C VAL A 153 13.73 -8.24 -4.45
N PRO A 154 14.12 -6.97 -4.56
CA PRO A 154 15.45 -6.51 -4.20
C PRO A 154 15.77 -6.80 -2.73
N SER A 155 17.06 -6.92 -2.43
CA SER A 155 17.54 -7.10 -1.06
C SER A 155 17.43 -5.83 -0.23
N SER A 156 17.38 -5.99 1.09
CA SER A 156 17.32 -4.87 2.04
C SER A 156 18.51 -3.91 1.90
N ASN A 157 19.68 -4.44 1.55
CA ASN A 157 20.86 -3.62 1.27
C ASN A 157 20.67 -2.75 0.01
N GLU A 158 20.23 -3.36 -1.10
CA GLU A 158 20.01 -2.64 -2.37
C GLU A 158 18.95 -1.54 -2.22
N ILE A 159 17.83 -1.85 -1.55
CA ILE A 159 16.76 -0.89 -1.29
C ILE A 159 17.32 0.29 -0.49
N TYR A 160 18.03 0.02 0.61
CA TYR A 160 18.58 1.08 1.45
C TYR A 160 19.67 1.90 0.75
N ALA A 161 20.53 1.26 -0.04
CA ALA A 161 21.61 1.92 -0.77
C ALA A 161 21.07 2.96 -1.76
N GLN A 162 19.93 2.66 -2.41
CA GLN A 162 19.33 3.57 -3.39
C GLN A 162 18.35 4.57 -2.77
N ALA A 163 17.39 4.10 -1.96
CA ALA A 163 16.32 4.93 -1.41
C ALA A 163 16.71 5.67 -0.13
N GLY A 164 17.71 5.17 0.62
CA GLY A 164 18.22 5.80 1.83
C GLY A 164 17.31 5.64 3.06
N LYS A 165 17.51 6.52 4.04
CA LYS A 165 16.73 6.55 5.29
C LYS A 165 15.25 6.84 4.99
N GLY A 166 14.33 6.13 5.64
CA GLY A 166 12.88 6.21 5.38
C GLY A 166 12.36 5.03 4.54
N SER A 167 13.26 4.29 3.87
CA SER A 167 12.90 3.13 3.03
C SER A 167 12.53 1.87 3.82
N GLU A 168 12.45 1.95 5.15
CA GLU A 168 12.20 0.78 5.99
C GLU A 168 10.87 0.10 5.64
N PHE A 169 9.85 0.85 5.21
CA PHE A 169 8.59 0.25 4.76
C PHE A 169 8.74 -0.53 3.45
N LEU A 170 9.56 -0.06 2.51
CA LEU A 170 9.85 -0.78 1.26
C LEU A 170 10.58 -2.09 1.56
N ILE A 171 11.57 -2.04 2.46
CA ILE A 171 12.28 -3.24 2.94
C ILE A 171 11.31 -4.24 3.54
N CYS A 172 10.38 -3.77 4.39
CA CYS A 172 9.40 -4.65 5.01
C CYS A 172 8.40 -5.21 3.99
N LEU A 173 7.93 -4.41 3.03
CA LEU A 173 7.04 -4.87 1.96
C LEU A 173 7.72 -5.93 1.08
N ALA A 174 8.96 -5.71 0.67
CA ALA A 174 9.76 -6.67 -0.09
C ALA A 174 9.90 -7.99 0.68
N TYR A 175 10.29 -7.92 1.95
CA TYR A 175 10.42 -9.10 2.81
C TYR A 175 9.10 -9.88 2.95
N LEU A 176 7.99 -9.18 3.21
CA LEU A 176 6.67 -9.80 3.34
C LEU A 176 6.19 -10.42 2.02
N ALA A 177 6.45 -9.77 0.88
CA ALA A 177 6.11 -10.28 -0.43
C ALA A 177 6.86 -11.58 -0.74
N ARG A 178 8.16 -11.64 -0.43
CA ARG A 178 8.97 -12.87 -0.55
C ARG A 178 8.42 -13.98 0.33
N GLN A 179 8.12 -13.66 1.58
CA GLN A 179 7.68 -14.66 2.56
C GLN A 179 6.30 -15.23 2.24
N ALA A 180 5.39 -14.47 1.63
CA ALA A 180 4.04 -14.99 1.33
C ALA A 180 4.03 -16.12 0.29
N ALA A 181 5.07 -16.24 -0.54
CA ALA A 181 5.26 -17.38 -1.45
C ALA A 181 5.64 -18.68 -0.71
N GLU A 182 6.30 -18.56 0.44
CA GLU A 182 6.69 -19.67 1.31
C GLU A 182 5.48 -20.03 2.22
N ARG A 183 4.61 -20.90 1.71
CA ARG A 183 3.23 -21.25 2.17
C ARG A 183 2.95 -21.55 3.67
N ASP A 184 3.82 -21.27 4.63
CA ASP A 184 3.61 -21.59 6.05
C ASP A 184 3.88 -20.42 7.03
N VAL A 185 3.37 -19.21 6.71
CA VAL A 185 3.68 -17.97 7.46
C VAL A 185 2.71 -17.68 8.60
N THR A 186 1.57 -18.36 8.71
CA THR A 186 0.65 -18.15 9.85
C THR A 186 1.26 -18.54 11.19
N ARG A 187 2.42 -19.23 11.17
CA ARG A 187 3.14 -19.79 12.31
C ARG A 187 4.61 -19.40 12.39
N THR A 188 5.05 -18.27 11.84
CA THR A 188 6.41 -17.78 12.15
C THR A 188 6.34 -16.85 13.37
N PRO A 189 6.53 -17.34 14.62
CA PRO A 189 6.64 -16.49 15.81
C PRO A 189 7.79 -15.47 15.70
N PHE A 190 8.63 -15.63 14.67
CA PHE A 190 9.78 -14.80 14.39
C PHE A 190 9.59 -13.76 13.27
N LEU A 191 8.37 -13.54 12.76
CA LEU A 191 8.15 -12.59 11.67
C LEU A 191 8.61 -11.16 12.01
N ILE A 192 8.34 -10.69 13.24
CA ILE A 192 8.82 -9.39 13.73
C ILE A 192 10.35 -9.39 13.84
N PHE A 193 10.97 -10.48 14.29
CA PHE A 193 12.42 -10.61 14.35
C PHE A 193 13.05 -10.60 12.95
N GLY A 194 12.42 -11.23 11.96
CA GLY A 194 12.82 -11.16 10.56
C GLY A 194 12.77 -9.73 10.03
N LEU A 195 11.68 -9.00 10.29
CA LEU A 195 11.58 -7.58 9.91
C LEU A 195 12.66 -6.72 10.58
N LEU A 196 12.89 -6.91 11.88
CA LEU A 196 13.98 -6.24 12.62
C LEU A 196 15.35 -6.56 12.01
N TYR A 197 15.59 -7.83 11.69
CA TYR A 197 16.83 -8.28 11.05
C TYR A 197 17.03 -7.58 9.69
N GLN A 198 15.99 -7.51 8.85
CA GLN A 198 16.07 -6.85 7.55
C GLN A 198 16.35 -5.35 7.66
N VAL A 199 15.67 -4.65 8.58
CA VAL A 199 15.79 -3.19 8.71
C VAL A 199 17.10 -2.77 9.41
N ILE A 200 17.51 -3.50 10.44
CA ILE A 200 18.69 -3.16 11.26
C ILE A 200 19.97 -3.64 10.58
N LEU A 201 20.02 -4.92 10.19
CA LEU A 201 21.25 -5.53 9.67
C LEU A 201 21.38 -5.44 8.16
N ARG A 202 20.28 -5.18 7.43
CA ARG A 202 20.25 -4.95 5.98
C ARG A 202 21.07 -5.99 5.21
N PRO A 203 20.75 -7.28 5.38
CA PRO A 203 21.50 -8.34 4.72
C PRO A 203 21.42 -8.16 3.20
N THR A 204 22.53 -8.46 2.52
CA THR A 204 22.53 -8.68 1.07
C THR A 204 21.73 -9.96 0.78
N SER A 205 21.05 -10.02 -0.36
CA SER A 205 20.39 -11.27 -0.80
C SER A 205 21.42 -12.40 -0.82
N ARG A 206 21.06 -13.54 -0.23
CA ARG A 206 21.74 -14.81 -0.47
C ARG A 206 21.07 -15.52 -1.63
#